data_AF-A0AAV1E145-F1
#
_entry.id   AF-A0AAV1E145-F1
#
_cell.length_a   1.000
_cell.length_b   1.000
_cell.length_c   1.000
_cell.angle_alpha   90.00
_cell.angle_beta   90.00
_cell.angle_gamma   90.00
#
_symmetry.space_group_name_H-M   'P 1'
#
loop_
_entity.id
_entity.type
_entity.pdbx_description
1 polymer ?
#
loop_
_entity_poly.entity_id
_entity_poly.type
_entity_poly.pdbx_seq_one_letter_code
_entity_poly.pdbx_strand_id
1 'polypeptide(L)'
;MEEAKDNKADKPSDHPEKNPAAAADTASKGKEPYNPEKRPAVEDPAPGGKEDKPRLKKSKPDKPNSGGSDSPLPKEPLKIPKQEFRDPSFFKICLLCARQKPNYRIFRVRKCWHEFCHDCFGKSVDETLNKDTHIFVCPAENCKEVIGYQSCCNVLPDDVSEKWDKMLCEALLEGYEKFYCPFEGCKEMMVKETNEAIKEAECPSCYRLFCAKCAVPWHASISCEDFQKQKVNQ
;
A
#
# COMPACT_ATOMS: atom_id res chain seq x y z
N MET A 1 16.07 -50.27 52.16
CA MET A 1 16.33 -49.01 52.88
C MET A 1 15.68 -47.92 52.03
N GLU A 2 14.36 -47.66 52.16
CA GLU A 2 13.69 -46.97 53.29
C GLU A 2 14.44 -45.67 53.65
N GLU A 3 13.87 -44.47 53.71
CA GLU A 3 12.51 -43.93 53.92
C GLU A 3 12.49 -42.44 53.46
N ALA A 4 11.42 -41.94 52.84
CA ALA A 4 10.38 -41.04 53.40
C ALA A 4 10.89 -39.60 53.78
N LYS A 5 10.49 -38.57 53.01
CA LYS A 5 9.35 -37.63 53.22
C LYS A 5 9.70 -36.45 54.13
N ASP A 6 9.55 -35.23 53.60
CA ASP A 6 8.75 -34.21 54.30
C ASP A 6 8.21 -33.15 53.32
N ASN A 7 6.89 -33.03 53.34
CA ASN A 7 6.08 -32.01 52.69
C ASN A 7 6.04 -30.75 53.56
N LYS A 8 6.01 -29.57 52.95
CA LYS A 8 5.31 -28.43 53.56
C LYS A 8 4.56 -27.63 52.50
N ALA A 9 3.25 -27.67 52.64
CA ALA A 9 2.26 -26.95 51.84
C ALA A 9 1.98 -25.55 52.42
N ASP A 10 1.36 -24.74 51.55
CA ASP A 10 0.49 -23.59 51.78
C ASP A 10 1.08 -22.26 52.29
N LYS A 11 0.92 -21.20 51.49
CA LYS A 11 -0.35 -20.43 51.48
C LYS A 11 -0.45 -19.44 50.29
N PRO A 12 -1.64 -19.21 49.71
CA PRO A 12 -1.87 -18.22 48.67
C PRO A 12 -2.05 -16.82 49.26
N SER A 13 -1.48 -15.81 48.61
CA SER A 13 -1.72 -14.40 48.95
C SER A 13 -3.00 -13.91 48.28
N ASP A 14 -4.08 -13.93 49.06
CA ASP A 14 -5.28 -13.11 48.89
C ASP A 14 -4.93 -11.62 48.93
N HIS A 15 -5.30 -10.87 47.90
CA HIS A 15 -5.64 -9.45 48.08
C HIS A 15 -6.77 -9.02 47.13
N PRO A 16 -7.60 -8.06 47.57
CA PRO A 16 -9.05 -8.18 47.48
C PRO A 16 -9.66 -7.47 46.27
N GLU A 17 -10.77 -8.04 45.80
CA GLU A 17 -11.80 -7.35 45.02
C GLU A 17 -12.20 -6.04 45.70
N LYS A 18 -12.14 -4.94 44.94
CA LYS A 18 -12.90 -3.72 45.22
C LYS A 18 -13.58 -3.27 43.95
N ASN A 19 -14.85 -3.61 43.86
CA ASN A 19 -15.82 -2.94 43.02
C ASN A 19 -16.54 -1.88 43.87
N PRO A 20 -16.65 -0.64 43.39
CA PRO A 20 -17.85 0.13 43.68
C PRO A 20 -18.49 0.66 42.39
N ALA A 21 -19.74 0.23 42.18
CA ALA A 21 -20.67 0.88 41.29
C ALA A 21 -21.02 2.28 41.79
N ALA A 22 -21.02 3.28 40.91
CA ALA A 22 -21.90 4.45 41.00
C ALA A 22 -22.05 5.09 39.61
N ALA A 23 -23.30 5.47 39.33
CA ALA A 23 -23.87 5.85 38.06
C ALA A 23 -23.36 7.17 37.47
N ALA A 24 -23.42 7.27 36.13
CA ALA A 24 -23.66 8.52 35.43
C ALA A 24 -24.45 8.23 34.14
N ASP A 25 -25.76 8.40 34.23
CA ASP A 25 -26.67 8.62 33.11
C ASP A 25 -26.19 9.81 32.28
N THR A 26 -25.88 9.59 31.00
CA THR A 26 -25.93 10.67 30.00
C THR A 26 -26.62 10.16 28.74
N ALA A 27 -27.81 10.70 28.51
CA ALA A 27 -28.63 10.51 27.34
C ALA A 27 -27.86 10.90 26.06
N SER A 28 -27.50 9.91 25.25
CA SER A 28 -27.14 10.13 23.85
C SER A 28 -28.38 9.93 22.98
N LYS A 29 -28.85 11.06 22.45
CA LYS A 29 -29.95 11.20 21.50
C LYS A 29 -29.87 10.12 20.41
N GLY A 30 -30.97 9.41 20.20
CA GLY A 30 -31.11 8.43 19.13
C GLY A 30 -30.74 9.06 17.78
N LYS A 31 -29.82 8.40 17.06
CA LYS A 31 -29.67 8.63 15.63
C LYS A 31 -30.84 7.94 14.95
N GLU A 32 -31.62 8.73 14.22
CA GLU A 32 -32.74 8.25 13.39
C GLU A 32 -32.24 7.09 12.50
N PRO A 33 -32.97 5.97 12.41
CA PRO A 33 -32.59 4.86 11.54
C PRO A 33 -32.55 5.32 10.08
N TYR A 34 -31.55 4.83 9.34
CA TYR A 34 -31.37 5.11 7.92
C TYR A 34 -32.64 4.79 7.14
N ASN A 35 -33.23 5.82 6.51
CA ASN A 35 -34.39 5.68 5.64
C ASN A 35 -33.95 5.67 4.16
N PRO A 36 -34.06 4.53 3.45
CA PRO A 36 -33.66 4.42 2.05
C PRO A 36 -34.53 5.25 1.08
N GLU A 37 -35.71 5.72 1.51
CA GLU A 37 -36.62 6.53 0.68
C GLU A 37 -36.27 8.02 0.66
N LYS A 38 -35.34 8.49 1.51
CA LYS A 38 -34.89 9.90 1.56
C LYS A 38 -33.59 10.15 0.77
N ARG A 39 -33.22 9.29 -0.19
CA ARG A 39 -32.09 9.55 -1.09
C ARG A 39 -32.44 10.76 -1.97
N PRO A 40 -31.59 11.82 -2.05
CA PRO A 40 -31.76 12.85 -3.05
C PRO A 40 -31.73 12.20 -4.44
N ALA A 41 -32.74 12.48 -5.27
CA ALA A 41 -32.70 12.06 -6.66
C ALA A 41 -31.43 12.63 -7.29
N VAL A 42 -30.50 11.76 -7.67
CA VAL A 42 -29.43 12.14 -8.59
C VAL A 42 -30.09 12.28 -9.94
N GLU A 43 -30.23 13.51 -10.42
CA GLU A 43 -30.74 13.77 -11.76
C GLU A 43 -29.79 13.12 -12.78
N ASP A 44 -30.34 12.32 -13.69
CA ASP A 44 -29.60 11.76 -14.81
C ASP A 44 -28.95 12.90 -15.62
N PRO A 45 -27.66 12.83 -15.96
CA PRO A 45 -27.04 13.85 -16.78
C PRO A 45 -27.64 13.80 -18.19
N ALA A 46 -28.24 14.93 -18.59
CA ALA A 46 -28.81 15.13 -19.92
C ALA A 46 -27.76 14.97 -21.05
N PRO A 47 -28.14 14.50 -22.25
CA PRO A 47 -27.20 14.30 -23.33
C PRO A 47 -26.89 15.63 -24.05
N GLY A 48 -25.60 15.97 -24.11
CA GLY A 48 -24.99 16.68 -25.24
C GLY A 48 -25.15 18.20 -25.30
N GLY A 49 -24.17 18.92 -24.77
CA GLY A 49 -23.79 20.28 -25.20
C GLY A 49 -22.37 20.27 -25.75
N LYS A 50 -22.17 20.79 -26.96
CA LYS A 50 -20.84 20.91 -27.59
C LYS A 50 -20.08 22.06 -26.92
N GLU A 51 -18.95 21.77 -26.30
CA GLU A 51 -18.02 22.80 -25.83
C GLU A 51 -16.78 22.88 -26.74
N ASP A 52 -16.56 24.09 -27.24
CA ASP A 52 -15.46 24.47 -28.12
C ASP A 52 -14.09 24.34 -27.45
N LYS A 53 -13.19 23.58 -28.08
CA LYS A 53 -11.79 23.46 -27.67
C LYS A 53 -11.03 24.79 -27.86
N PRO A 54 -10.22 25.25 -26.89
CA PRO A 54 -9.30 26.35 -27.12
C PRO A 54 -8.24 25.95 -28.16
N ARG A 55 -8.18 26.74 -29.23
CA ARG A 55 -7.26 26.61 -30.37
C ARG A 55 -5.85 27.03 -29.94
N LEU A 56 -4.95 26.07 -29.71
CA LEU A 56 -3.51 26.32 -29.58
C LEU A 56 -3.00 26.89 -30.92
N LYS A 57 -2.61 28.18 -30.92
CA LYS A 57 -2.07 28.86 -32.10
C LYS A 57 -0.71 28.25 -32.43
N LYS A 58 -0.64 27.53 -33.56
CA LYS A 58 0.62 27.16 -34.21
C LYS A 58 1.28 28.44 -34.74
N SER A 59 2.35 28.88 -34.09
CA SER A 59 3.29 29.83 -34.68
C SER A 59 4.07 29.13 -35.79
N LYS A 60 4.03 29.71 -37.00
CA LYS A 60 4.86 29.31 -38.13
C LYS A 60 6.30 29.77 -37.88
N PRO A 61 7.32 29.03 -38.36
CA PRO A 61 8.68 29.55 -38.40
C PRO A 61 8.84 30.47 -39.62
N ASP A 62 9.22 31.73 -39.37
CA ASP A 62 9.65 32.65 -40.41
C ASP A 62 11.08 32.31 -40.86
N LYS A 63 11.29 32.30 -42.17
CA LYS A 63 12.61 32.34 -42.82
C LYS A 63 12.75 33.73 -43.42
N PRO A 64 13.83 34.48 -43.15
CA PRO A 64 14.86 34.73 -44.17
C PRO A 64 16.24 34.96 -43.52
N ASN A 65 17.39 35.19 -44.14
CA ASN A 65 18.02 34.97 -45.44
C ASN A 65 19.55 35.09 -45.15
N SER A 66 20.39 34.56 -46.02
CA SER A 66 21.84 34.64 -46.00
C SER A 66 22.41 36.06 -45.93
N GLY A 67 23.47 36.24 -45.15
CA GLY A 67 24.39 37.38 -45.19
C GLY A 67 25.66 37.02 -44.42
N GLY A 68 26.77 36.82 -45.12
CA GLY A 68 28.05 36.45 -44.53
C GLY A 68 28.75 37.62 -43.85
N SER A 69 29.55 37.29 -42.84
CA SER A 69 30.73 38.06 -42.46
C SER A 69 31.71 37.09 -41.79
N ASP A 70 32.83 36.87 -42.47
CA ASP A 70 33.99 36.12 -41.99
C ASP A 70 34.47 36.63 -40.63
N SER A 71 34.66 35.71 -39.68
CA SER A 71 35.61 35.87 -38.58
C SER A 71 36.10 34.48 -38.14
N PRO A 72 37.42 34.30 -37.89
CA PRO A 72 38.00 32.96 -37.81
C PRO A 72 37.74 32.30 -36.45
N LEU A 73 37.20 31.09 -36.48
CA LEU A 73 37.18 30.18 -35.33
C LEU A 73 38.63 29.71 -35.02
N PRO A 74 39.10 29.76 -33.76
CA PRO A 74 40.37 29.15 -33.39
C PRO A 74 40.31 27.62 -33.57
N LYS A 75 41.20 27.08 -34.40
CA LYS A 75 41.34 25.64 -34.70
C LYS A 75 42.27 24.94 -33.70
N GLU A 76 42.07 25.15 -32.40
CA GLU A 76 42.81 24.39 -31.39
C GLU A 76 41.87 23.36 -30.76
N PRO A 77 42.16 22.05 -30.84
CA PRO A 77 41.37 21.06 -30.12
C PRO A 77 41.53 21.32 -28.63
N LEU A 78 40.40 21.55 -27.94
CA LEU A 78 40.35 21.56 -26.48
C LEU A 78 41.00 20.27 -25.97
N LYS A 79 42.23 20.39 -25.46
CA LYS A 79 42.92 19.30 -24.78
C LYS A 79 42.16 19.03 -23.51
N ILE A 80 41.19 18.12 -23.56
CA ILE A 80 40.58 17.53 -22.37
C ILE A 80 41.72 16.84 -21.62
N PRO A 81 42.10 17.30 -20.42
CA PRO A 81 43.11 16.59 -19.64
C PRO A 81 42.59 15.19 -19.33
N LYS A 82 43.26 14.15 -19.85
CA LYS A 82 43.11 12.78 -19.37
C LYS A 82 43.74 12.69 -17.98
N GLN A 83 43.05 13.22 -16.99
CA GLN A 83 43.26 12.89 -15.59
C GLN A 83 41.89 12.58 -15.00
N GLU A 84 41.66 11.30 -14.71
CA GLU A 84 40.58 10.90 -13.82
C GLU A 84 40.88 11.47 -12.44
N PHE A 85 40.48 12.71 -12.23
CA PHE A 85 40.50 13.35 -10.93
C PHE A 85 39.33 12.74 -10.13
N ARG A 86 39.63 11.63 -9.45
CA ARG A 86 38.69 10.95 -8.56
C ARG A 86 38.59 11.79 -7.29
N ASP A 87 37.86 12.91 -7.35
CA ASP A 87 37.56 13.72 -6.18
C ASP A 87 36.83 12.83 -5.16
N PRO A 88 37.45 12.54 -4.00
CA PRO A 88 36.88 11.67 -2.97
C PRO A 88 35.51 12.13 -2.48
N SER A 89 35.18 13.41 -2.66
CA SER A 89 33.92 14.02 -2.23
C SER A 89 32.71 13.52 -3.04
N PHE A 90 32.92 13.00 -4.26
CA PHE A 90 31.84 12.51 -5.14
C PHE A 90 31.54 11.02 -5.02
N PHE A 91 32.38 10.28 -4.29
CA PHE A 91 32.28 8.83 -4.16
C PHE A 91 32.18 8.40 -2.70
N LYS A 92 31.43 7.32 -2.48
CA LYS A 92 31.24 6.69 -1.18
C LYS A 92 31.40 5.19 -1.29
N ILE A 93 31.79 4.54 -0.20
CA ILE A 93 31.98 3.09 -0.14
C ILE A 93 30.68 2.45 0.34
N CYS A 94 30.17 1.47 -0.42
CA CYS A 94 29.01 0.70 0.00
C CYS A 94 29.40 -0.30 1.11
N LEU A 95 28.62 -0.34 2.20
CA LEU A 95 28.85 -1.26 3.32
C LEU A 95 28.75 -2.75 2.95
N LEU A 96 27.96 -3.13 1.94
CA LEU A 96 27.74 -4.53 1.58
C LEU A 96 28.77 -5.09 0.60
N CYS A 97 29.13 -4.33 -0.43
CA CYS A 97 30.08 -4.81 -1.44
C CYS A 97 31.49 -4.24 -1.30
N ALA A 98 31.72 -3.31 -0.36
CA ALA A 98 32.99 -2.61 -0.15
C ALA A 98 33.55 -1.90 -1.40
N ARG A 99 32.70 -1.58 -2.38
CA ARG A 99 33.09 -0.86 -3.61
C ARG A 99 32.75 0.62 -3.52
N GLN A 100 33.59 1.45 -4.15
CA GLN A 100 33.30 2.87 -4.37
C GLN A 100 32.18 3.03 -5.40
N LYS A 101 31.24 3.91 -5.08
CA LYS A 101 30.06 4.22 -5.88
C LYS A 101 29.85 5.73 -5.87
N PRO A 102 29.36 6.34 -6.96
CA PRO A 102 28.99 7.74 -6.94
C PRO A 102 27.93 8.03 -5.87
N ASN A 103 27.96 9.22 -5.27
CA ASN A 103 27.03 9.59 -4.20
C ASN A 103 25.55 9.40 -4.57
N TYR A 104 25.16 9.68 -5.82
CA TYR A 104 23.78 9.51 -6.29
C TYR A 104 23.33 8.05 -6.44
N ARG A 105 24.25 7.09 -6.33
CA ARG A 105 23.97 5.64 -6.29
C ARG A 105 24.00 5.08 -4.87
N ILE A 106 24.14 5.92 -3.85
CA ILE A 106 24.13 5.52 -2.44
C ILE A 106 22.80 5.89 -1.81
N PHE A 107 22.15 4.89 -1.24
CA PHE A 107 21.02 5.04 -0.35
C PHE A 107 21.51 5.04 1.09
N ARG A 108 21.07 6.04 1.88
CA ARG A 108 21.34 6.13 3.32
C ARG A 108 20.06 5.91 4.11
N VAL A 109 20.07 4.94 5.01
CA VAL A 109 18.95 4.68 5.91
C VAL A 109 18.90 5.81 6.96
N ARG A 110 17.80 6.56 7.03
CA ARG A 110 17.71 7.75 7.90
C ARG A 110 17.88 7.48 9.39
N LYS A 111 17.41 6.32 9.87
CA LYS A 111 17.38 6.00 11.30
C LYS A 111 18.70 5.43 11.83
N CYS A 112 19.41 4.61 11.05
CA CYS A 112 20.68 4.00 11.45
C CYS A 112 21.91 4.50 10.69
N TRP A 113 21.73 5.40 9.71
CA TRP A 113 22.79 6.07 8.94
C TRP A 113 23.68 5.16 8.09
N HIS A 114 23.38 3.87 8.01
CA HIS A 114 24.07 2.94 7.13
C HIS A 114 23.83 3.27 5.66
N GLU A 115 24.88 3.12 4.85
CA GLU A 115 24.95 3.52 3.45
C GLU A 115 25.22 2.33 2.51
N PHE A 116 24.32 2.14 1.55
CA PHE A 116 24.34 1.03 0.62
C PHE A 116 24.25 1.55 -0.81
N CYS A 117 24.93 0.91 -1.75
CA CYS A 117 24.64 1.22 -3.15
C CYS A 117 23.27 0.66 -3.54
N HIS A 118 22.58 1.31 -4.47
CA HIS A 118 21.23 0.90 -4.90
C HIS A 118 21.20 -0.59 -5.31
N ASP A 119 22.22 -1.06 -6.04
CA ASP A 119 22.33 -2.45 -6.48
C ASP A 119 22.33 -3.44 -5.30
N CYS A 120 23.14 -3.18 -4.27
CA CYS A 120 23.22 -4.06 -3.10
C CYS A 120 21.96 -3.95 -2.24
N PHE A 121 21.44 -2.74 -2.07
CA PHE A 121 20.23 -2.51 -1.29
C PHE A 121 19.03 -3.23 -1.90
N GLY A 122 18.80 -3.07 -3.22
CA GLY A 122 17.73 -3.74 -3.95
C GLY A 122 17.84 -5.26 -3.90
N LYS A 123 19.06 -5.81 -4.03
CA LYS A 123 19.28 -7.26 -3.87
C LYS A 123 18.96 -7.75 -2.47
N SER A 124 19.42 -7.04 -1.42
CA SER A 124 19.11 -7.43 -0.04
C SER A 124 17.61 -7.39 0.26
N VAL A 125 16.90 -6.41 -0.31
CA VAL A 125 15.44 -6.35 -0.24
C VAL A 125 14.83 -7.56 -0.93
N ASP A 126 15.15 -7.81 -2.21
CA ASP A 126 14.59 -8.94 -2.96
C ASP A 126 14.86 -10.29 -2.28
N GLU A 127 16.09 -10.53 -1.82
CA GLU A 127 16.47 -11.72 -1.04
C GLU A 127 15.67 -11.87 0.25
N THR A 128 15.24 -10.76 0.86
CA THR A 128 14.39 -10.79 2.05
C THR A 128 12.95 -11.11 1.68
N LEU A 129 12.41 -10.48 0.64
CA LEU A 129 11.06 -10.74 0.15
C LEU A 129 10.89 -12.17 -0.37
N ASN A 130 11.95 -12.77 -0.93
CA ASN A 130 12.01 -14.18 -1.33
C ASN A 130 11.89 -15.17 -0.16
N LYS A 131 11.92 -14.70 1.10
CA LYS A 131 11.71 -15.51 2.30
C LYS A 131 10.26 -15.38 2.82
N ASP A 132 9.33 -14.97 1.97
CA ASP A 132 7.91 -14.78 2.26
C ASP A 132 7.65 -13.84 3.45
N THR A 133 8.45 -12.78 3.58
CA THR A 133 8.25 -11.73 4.58
C THR A 133 8.28 -10.35 3.94
N HIS A 134 7.35 -9.49 4.34
CA HIS A 134 7.30 -8.07 3.93
C HIS A 134 8.07 -7.16 4.90
N ILE A 135 8.64 -7.72 5.97
CA ILE A 135 9.42 -6.98 6.98
C ILE A 135 10.89 -6.98 6.57
N PHE A 136 11.39 -5.82 6.16
CA PHE A 136 12.80 -5.64 5.81
C PHE A 136 13.56 -4.95 6.94
N VAL A 137 14.65 -5.60 7.37
CA VAL A 137 15.58 -5.09 8.38
C VAL A 137 16.85 -4.61 7.68
N CYS A 138 17.44 -3.53 8.18
CA CYS A 138 18.69 -2.98 7.68
C CYS A 138 19.77 -4.08 7.54
N PRO A 139 20.40 -4.23 6.36
CA PRO A 139 21.32 -5.34 6.09
C PRO A 139 22.73 -5.14 6.68
N ALA A 140 22.97 -4.06 7.43
CA ALA A 140 24.21 -3.87 8.16
C ALA A 140 24.30 -4.83 9.36
N GLU A 141 25.52 -5.31 9.63
CA GLU A 141 25.78 -6.22 10.75
C GLU A 141 25.27 -5.66 12.08
N ASN A 142 24.60 -6.51 12.86
CA ASN A 142 24.03 -6.18 14.18
C ASN A 142 23.03 -5.01 14.19
N CYS A 143 22.55 -4.55 13.03
CA CYS A 143 21.50 -3.53 12.95
C CYS A 143 20.12 -4.17 12.97
N LYS A 144 19.22 -3.65 13.81
CA LYS A 144 17.84 -4.14 13.96
C LYS A 144 16.78 -3.16 13.42
N GLU A 145 17.23 -2.14 12.70
CA GLU A 145 16.34 -1.11 12.21
C GLU A 145 15.42 -1.63 11.11
N VAL A 146 14.11 -1.48 11.28
CA VAL A 146 13.12 -1.85 10.26
C VAL A 146 12.94 -0.69 9.29
N ILE A 147 13.10 -1.00 8.01
CA ILE A 147 13.02 -0.04 6.92
C ILE A 147 11.65 -0.18 6.26
N GLY A 148 10.87 0.90 6.29
CA GLY A 148 9.56 0.93 5.63
C GLY A 148 9.68 1.13 4.13
N TYR A 149 8.83 0.47 3.36
CA TYR A 149 8.77 0.54 1.89
C TYR A 149 8.80 1.98 1.36
N GLN A 150 7.95 2.86 1.89
CA GLN A 150 7.85 4.28 1.48
C GLN A 150 9.15 5.07 1.65
N SER A 151 10.08 4.61 2.49
CA SER A 151 11.37 5.30 2.66
C SER A 151 12.37 5.01 1.55
N CYS A 152 12.12 4.00 0.72
CA CYS A 152 13.11 3.47 -0.23
C CYS A 152 12.56 3.01 -1.58
N CYS A 153 11.23 2.98 -1.80
CA CYS A 153 10.63 2.53 -3.05
C CYS A 153 11.27 3.15 -4.30
N ASN A 154 11.54 4.46 -4.29
CA ASN A 154 12.13 5.19 -5.42
C ASN A 154 13.59 4.81 -5.76
N VAL A 155 14.28 4.03 -4.92
CA VAL A 155 15.65 3.57 -5.20
C VAL A 155 15.72 2.07 -5.48
N LEU A 156 14.60 1.35 -5.38
CA LEU A 156 14.51 -0.07 -5.69
C LEU A 156 14.35 -0.28 -7.21
N PRO A 157 14.78 -1.43 -7.73
CA PRO A 157 14.30 -1.92 -9.02
C PRO A 157 12.77 -2.05 -9.02
N ASP A 158 12.14 -1.76 -10.17
CA ASP A 158 10.68 -1.72 -10.30
C ASP A 158 10.03 -3.05 -9.89
N ASP A 159 10.58 -4.18 -10.34
CA ASP A 159 10.12 -5.53 -10.03
C ASP A 159 10.17 -5.84 -8.52
N VAL A 160 11.23 -5.40 -7.85
CA VAL A 160 11.37 -5.54 -6.39
C VAL A 160 10.39 -4.64 -5.66
N SER A 161 10.17 -3.42 -6.17
CA SER A 161 9.21 -2.47 -5.60
C SER A 161 7.78 -2.98 -5.69
N GLU A 162 7.36 -3.45 -6.87
CA GLU A 162 6.04 -4.04 -7.12
C GLU A 162 5.79 -5.27 -6.26
N LYS A 163 6.80 -6.14 -6.15
CA LYS A 163 6.73 -7.32 -5.29
C LYS A 163 6.52 -6.94 -3.82
N TRP A 164 7.27 -5.97 -3.31
CA TRP A 164 7.11 -5.53 -1.92
C TRP A 164 5.74 -4.91 -1.67
N ASP A 165 5.28 -4.05 -2.58
CA ASP A 165 3.97 -3.40 -2.51
C ASP A 165 2.85 -4.44 -2.44
N LYS A 166 2.90 -5.43 -3.34
CA LYS A 166 1.95 -6.55 -3.34
C LYS A 166 1.95 -7.30 -2.01
N MET A 167 3.11 -7.65 -1.46
CA MET A 167 3.20 -8.36 -0.18
C MET A 167 2.65 -7.54 0.99
N LEU A 168 2.84 -6.21 0.97
CA LEU A 168 2.26 -5.32 1.97
C LEU A 168 0.73 -5.25 1.86
N CYS A 169 0.19 -5.18 0.64
CA CYS A 169 -1.25 -5.25 0.42
C CYS A 169 -1.82 -6.58 0.90
N GLU A 170 -1.17 -7.70 0.58
CA GLU A 170 -1.61 -9.04 1.01
C GLU A 170 -1.58 -9.18 2.52
N ALA A 171 -0.52 -8.70 3.18
CA ALA A 171 -0.41 -8.69 4.63
C ALA A 171 -1.46 -7.80 5.31
N LEU A 172 -1.79 -6.64 4.72
CA LEU A 172 -2.85 -5.77 5.23
C LEU A 172 -4.22 -6.44 5.15
N LEU A 173 -4.46 -7.23 4.09
CA LEU A 173 -5.70 -7.97 3.88
C LEU A 173 -5.70 -9.36 4.54
N GLU A 174 -4.63 -9.71 5.25
CA GLU A 174 -4.52 -10.97 5.98
C GLU A 174 -5.48 -10.94 7.18
N GLY A 175 -6.32 -11.96 7.31
CA GLY A 175 -7.33 -12.04 8.37
C GLY A 175 -8.68 -11.40 8.06
N TYR A 176 -8.81 -10.64 6.96
CA TYR A 176 -10.11 -10.14 6.50
C TYR A 176 -10.90 -11.23 5.77
N GLU A 177 -12.19 -11.34 6.06
CA GLU A 177 -13.11 -12.20 5.31
C GLU A 177 -13.33 -11.59 3.91
N LYS A 178 -13.10 -12.39 2.87
CA LYS A 178 -13.20 -11.97 1.47
C LYS A 178 -14.47 -12.54 0.85
N PHE A 179 -15.18 -11.72 0.09
CA PHE A 179 -16.35 -12.13 -0.69
C PHE A 179 -16.25 -11.56 -2.10
N TYR A 180 -17.00 -12.14 -3.03
CA TYR A 180 -16.90 -11.82 -4.44
C TYR A 180 -18.24 -11.33 -4.98
N CYS A 181 -18.16 -10.41 -5.95
CA CYS A 181 -19.31 -9.98 -6.73
C CYS A 181 -19.93 -11.21 -7.46
N PRO A 182 -21.22 -11.51 -7.25
CA PRO A 182 -21.84 -12.72 -7.80
C PRO A 182 -22.20 -12.60 -9.28
N PHE A 183 -22.06 -11.41 -9.85
CA PHE A 183 -22.43 -11.18 -11.23
C PHE A 183 -21.35 -11.68 -12.18
N GLU A 184 -21.76 -12.50 -13.14
CA GLU A 184 -20.88 -12.98 -14.21
C GLU A 184 -20.22 -11.81 -14.95
N GLY A 185 -18.94 -12.01 -15.28
CA GLY A 185 -18.08 -11.00 -15.91
C GLY A 185 -17.53 -9.92 -14.98
N CYS A 186 -17.96 -9.82 -13.72
CA CYS A 186 -17.38 -8.88 -12.75
C CYS A 186 -16.46 -9.60 -11.76
N LYS A 187 -17.01 -10.47 -10.89
CA LYS A 187 -16.26 -11.26 -9.90
C LYS A 187 -15.24 -10.46 -9.06
N GLU A 188 -15.47 -9.16 -8.91
CA GLU A 188 -14.65 -8.27 -8.09
C GLU A 188 -14.57 -8.79 -6.65
N MET A 189 -13.38 -8.74 -6.06
CA MET A 189 -13.13 -9.18 -4.69
C MET A 189 -13.30 -8.01 -3.73
N MET A 190 -14.03 -8.23 -2.65
CA MET A 190 -14.29 -7.25 -1.60
C MET A 190 -13.91 -7.85 -0.25
N VAL A 191 -13.48 -7.00 0.67
CA VAL A 191 -13.12 -7.38 2.03
C VAL A 191 -14.16 -6.87 3.01
N LYS A 192 -14.46 -7.69 4.00
CA LYS A 192 -15.42 -7.40 5.06
C LYS A 192 -14.66 -6.79 6.25
N GLU A 193 -14.83 -5.49 6.46
CA GLU A 193 -14.07 -4.75 7.48
C GLU A 193 -14.53 -5.03 8.92
N THR A 194 -15.79 -5.44 9.11
CA THR A 194 -16.37 -5.70 10.43
C THR A 194 -16.77 -7.17 10.56
N ASN A 195 -16.94 -7.65 11.78
CA ASN A 195 -17.47 -8.99 12.02
C ASN A 195 -18.99 -9.08 11.81
N GLU A 196 -19.65 -7.95 11.57
CA GLU A 196 -21.11 -7.90 11.39
C GLU A 196 -21.51 -8.59 10.09
N ALA A 197 -22.62 -9.33 10.12
CA ALA A 197 -23.12 -9.98 8.92
C ALA A 197 -23.54 -8.94 7.87
N ILE A 198 -22.76 -8.80 6.80
CA ILE A 198 -23.13 -8.00 5.65
C ILE A 198 -24.17 -8.80 4.85
N LYS A 199 -25.42 -8.34 4.86
CA LYS A 199 -26.47 -8.92 4.03
C LYS A 199 -26.50 -8.24 2.67
N GLU A 200 -26.47 -6.92 2.65
CA GLU A 200 -26.59 -6.08 1.46
C GLU A 200 -25.23 -5.48 1.12
N ALA A 201 -24.79 -5.63 -0.13
CA ALA A 201 -23.53 -5.08 -0.61
C ALA A 201 -23.70 -4.54 -2.04
N GLU A 202 -23.08 -3.40 -2.32
CA GLU A 202 -22.96 -2.84 -3.66
C GLU A 202 -21.54 -3.06 -4.16
N CYS A 203 -21.38 -3.64 -5.35
CA CYS A 203 -20.06 -3.89 -5.92
C CYS A 203 -19.40 -2.57 -6.36
N PRO A 204 -18.16 -2.24 -5.95
CA PRO A 204 -17.51 -0.98 -6.34
C PRO A 204 -17.08 -0.94 -7.82
N SER A 205 -16.99 -2.10 -8.48
CA SER A 205 -16.55 -2.23 -9.88
C SER A 205 -17.72 -2.10 -10.87
N CYS A 206 -18.88 -2.69 -10.56
CA CYS A 206 -20.05 -2.66 -11.44
C CYS A 206 -21.29 -1.98 -10.86
N TYR A 207 -21.21 -1.46 -9.63
CA TYR A 207 -22.27 -0.70 -8.94
C TYR A 207 -23.62 -1.43 -8.82
N ARG A 208 -23.59 -2.77 -8.91
CA ARG A 208 -24.80 -3.60 -8.77
C ARG A 208 -24.95 -4.07 -7.34
N LEU A 209 -26.17 -3.96 -6.84
CA LEU A 209 -26.56 -4.40 -5.50
C LEU A 209 -26.78 -5.92 -5.48
N PHE A 210 -26.26 -6.58 -4.46
CA PHE A 210 -26.39 -8.02 -4.28
C PHE A 210 -26.48 -8.42 -2.81
N CYS A 211 -26.99 -9.63 -2.57
CA CYS A 211 -27.02 -10.24 -1.25
C CYS A 211 -25.68 -10.94 -0.99
N ALA A 212 -24.86 -10.41 -0.08
CA ALA A 212 -23.55 -10.99 0.24
C ALA A 212 -23.67 -12.35 0.96
N LYS A 213 -24.74 -12.56 1.76
CA LYS A 213 -25.01 -13.86 2.41
C LYS A 213 -25.39 -14.96 1.41
N CYS A 214 -26.15 -14.62 0.37
CA CYS A 214 -26.67 -15.60 -0.61
C CYS A 214 -25.86 -15.66 -1.91
N ALA A 215 -24.91 -14.73 -2.11
CA ALA A 215 -24.12 -14.56 -3.33
C ALA A 215 -24.98 -14.52 -4.61
N VAL A 216 -26.01 -13.66 -4.63
CA VAL A 216 -26.96 -13.50 -5.74
C VAL A 216 -27.39 -12.05 -5.89
N PRO A 217 -28.00 -11.65 -7.03
CA PRO A 217 -28.66 -10.36 -7.14
C PRO A 217 -29.59 -10.08 -5.96
N TRP A 218 -29.70 -8.80 -5.59
CA TRP A 218 -30.45 -8.40 -4.41
C TRP A 218 -31.91 -8.87 -4.46
N HIS A 219 -32.43 -9.37 -3.33
CA HIS A 219 -33.78 -9.93 -3.22
C HIS A 219 -34.56 -9.31 -2.05
N ALA A 220 -34.93 -8.02 -2.18
CA ALA A 220 -35.61 -7.25 -1.14
C ALA A 220 -36.90 -7.90 -0.60
N SER A 221 -37.62 -8.65 -1.44
CA SER A 221 -38.95 -9.16 -1.15
C SER A 221 -38.99 -10.39 -0.24
N ILE A 222 -37.87 -11.08 -0.03
CA ILE A 222 -37.82 -12.31 0.78
C ILE A 222 -36.56 -12.36 1.65
N SER A 223 -36.69 -13.06 2.79
CA SER A 223 -35.56 -13.32 3.68
C SER A 223 -34.52 -14.22 3.00
N CYS A 224 -33.28 -14.21 3.49
CA CYS A 224 -32.24 -15.11 2.98
C CYS A 224 -32.61 -16.57 3.22
N GLU A 225 -33.26 -16.84 4.35
CA GLU A 225 -33.73 -18.17 4.77
C GLU A 225 -34.78 -18.69 3.80
N ASP A 226 -35.73 -17.85 3.39
CA ASP A 226 -36.78 -18.25 2.44
C ASP A 226 -36.25 -18.36 1.01
N PHE A 227 -35.35 -17.47 0.60
CA PHE A 227 -34.65 -17.58 -0.69
C PHE A 227 -33.89 -18.91 -0.82
N GLN A 228 -33.19 -19.32 0.23
CA GLN A 228 -32.46 -20.59 0.25
C GLN A 228 -33.39 -21.80 0.15
N LYS A 229 -34.53 -21.79 0.86
CA LYS A 229 -35.53 -22.89 0.76
C LYS A 229 -36.11 -23.03 -0.66
N GLN A 230 -36.30 -21.93 -1.38
CA GLN A 230 -36.82 -21.97 -2.75
C GLN A 230 -35.82 -22.60 -3.74
N LYS A 231 -34.51 -22.43 -3.51
CA LYS A 231 -33.47 -23.06 -4.35
C LYS A 231 -33.37 -24.58 -4.17
N VAL A 232 -33.76 -25.12 -3.01
CA VAL A 232 -33.68 -26.58 -2.73
C VAL A 232 -34.79 -27.37 -3.43
N ASN A 233 -35.85 -26.69 -3.88
CA ASN A 233 -37.02 -27.30 -4.50
C ASN A 233 -37.04 -27.19 -6.04
N GLN A 234 -35.89 -26.87 -6.68
CA GLN A 234 -35.72 -26.84 -8.14
C GLN A 234 -34.66 -27.85 -8.56
#